data_AF-A0A2M8HKT7-F1
#
_entry.id   AF-A0A2M8HKT7-F1
#
_cell.length_a   1.000
_cell.length_b   1.000
_cell.length_c   1.000
_cell.angle_alpha   90.00
_cell.angle_beta   90.00
_cell.angle_gamma   90.00
#
_symmetry.space_group_name_H-M   'P 1'
#
loop_
_entity.id
_entity.type
_entity.pdbx_description
1 polymer ?
#
loop_
_entity_poly.entity_id
_entity_poly.type
_entity_poly.pdbx_seq_one_letter_code
_entity_poly.pdbx_strand_id
1 'polypeptide(L)'
;MLKSNFGDDIPDFIPFVKEMHSKGWIKNSNMELLRVDNIMNHYAKEHGKGFDRISLQGLDTRAERYDQLSKDLIEKKPESITLRVKEESDGRGHTISLHRLPNGTYKVVDTSQPRINGSIFDPMNVEGSPLVEELSGKNPYAKLPPKAYDYVK
;
A
#
# COMPACT_ATOMS: atom_id res chain seq x y z
N MET A 1 -0.07 -1.99 6.70
CA MET A 1 -0.72 -0.66 6.65
C MET A 1 -1.44 -0.30 7.96
N LEU A 2 -2.58 -0.90 8.33
CA LEU A 2 -3.28 -0.57 9.61
C LEU A 2 -2.39 -0.69 10.85
N LYS A 3 -1.94 -1.91 11.20
CA LYS A 3 -1.02 -2.12 12.34
C LYS A 3 0.28 -1.31 12.22
N SER A 4 0.76 -1.06 11.00
CA SER A 4 1.97 -0.25 10.79
C SER A 4 1.75 1.23 11.13
N ASN A 5 0.55 1.78 10.93
CA ASN A 5 0.24 3.20 11.15
C ASN A 5 -0.38 3.50 12.52
N PHE A 6 -1.00 2.50 13.15
CA PHE A 6 -1.80 2.66 14.38
C PHE A 6 -1.40 1.68 15.50
N GLY A 7 -0.44 0.77 15.26
CA GLY A 7 0.13 -0.09 16.30
C GLY A 7 -0.90 -0.98 17.00
N ASP A 8 -0.81 -1.00 18.33
CA ASP A 8 -1.62 -1.85 19.22
C ASP A 8 -3.07 -1.39 19.36
N ASP A 9 -3.40 -0.20 18.85
CA ASP A 9 -4.79 0.29 18.79
C ASP A 9 -5.61 -0.50 17.76
N ILE A 10 -4.95 -1.20 16.83
CA ILE A 10 -5.63 -2.15 15.95
C ILE A 10 -5.86 -3.45 16.71
N PRO A 11 -7.12 -3.87 16.91
CA PRO A 11 -7.41 -5.09 17.64
C PRO A 11 -6.75 -6.32 17.00
N ASP A 12 -6.53 -7.35 17.81
CA ASP A 12 -6.14 -8.64 17.30
C ASP A 12 -7.17 -9.20 16.31
N PHE A 13 -6.74 -10.19 15.52
CA PHE A 13 -7.48 -10.65 14.35
C PHE A 13 -8.94 -11.01 14.64
N ILE A 14 -9.22 -11.74 15.73
CA ILE A 14 -10.59 -12.16 16.07
C ILE A 14 -11.47 -10.95 16.44
N PRO A 15 -11.10 -10.09 17.40
CA PRO A 15 -11.83 -8.84 17.68
C PRO A 15 -12.01 -7.96 16.44
N PHE A 16 -10.96 -7.79 15.64
CA PHE A 16 -11.00 -7.00 14.41
C PHE A 16 -12.06 -7.53 13.45
N VAL A 17 -12.04 -8.83 13.15
CA VAL A 17 -13.02 -9.46 12.24
C VAL A 17 -14.45 -9.30 12.76
N LYS A 18 -14.68 -9.47 14.08
CA LYS A 18 -16.00 -9.26 14.70
C LYS A 18 -16.49 -7.83 14.51
N GLU A 19 -15.61 -6.86 14.72
CA GLU A 19 -15.91 -5.44 14.53
C GLU A 19 -16.30 -5.16 13.07
N MET A 20 -15.46 -5.58 12.11
CA MET A 20 -15.71 -5.37 10.68
C MET A 20 -17.02 -6.04 10.23
N HIS A 21 -17.32 -7.23 10.75
CA HIS A 21 -18.60 -7.92 10.51
C HIS A 21 -19.79 -7.13 11.08
N SER A 22 -19.69 -6.66 12.33
CA SER A 22 -20.77 -5.89 12.98
C SER A 22 -21.13 -4.59 12.24
N LYS A 23 -20.15 -4.00 11.54
CA LYS A 23 -20.33 -2.79 10.73
C LYS A 23 -20.76 -3.07 9.28
N GLY A 24 -20.92 -4.34 8.90
CA GLY A 24 -21.28 -4.76 7.54
C GLY A 24 -20.16 -4.50 6.51
N TRP A 25 -18.91 -4.44 6.95
CA TRP A 25 -17.76 -4.13 6.10
C TRP A 25 -17.05 -5.36 5.53
N ILE A 26 -17.52 -6.56 5.87
CA ILE A 26 -17.05 -7.82 5.29
C ILE A 26 -18.23 -8.59 4.72
N LYS A 27 -18.01 -9.35 3.64
CA LYS A 27 -19.00 -10.30 3.13
C LYS A 27 -19.05 -11.53 4.03
N ASN A 28 -20.25 -11.93 4.45
CA ASN A 28 -20.43 -13.14 5.28
C ASN A 28 -20.06 -14.43 4.53
N SER A 29 -20.16 -14.44 3.20
CA SER A 29 -19.94 -15.65 2.40
C SER A 29 -18.48 -16.04 2.24
N ASN A 30 -17.57 -15.07 2.19
CA ASN A 30 -16.16 -15.29 1.86
C ASN A 30 -15.18 -14.40 2.64
N MET A 31 -15.66 -13.63 3.63
CA MET A 31 -14.87 -12.72 4.46
C MET A 31 -14.13 -11.62 3.69
N GLU A 32 -14.54 -11.36 2.45
CA GLU A 32 -13.97 -10.30 1.63
C GLU A 32 -14.33 -8.92 2.21
N LEU A 33 -13.33 -8.06 2.37
CA LEU A 33 -13.55 -6.67 2.80
C LEU A 33 -14.26 -5.88 1.70
N LEU A 34 -15.41 -5.30 2.03
CA LEU A 34 -16.27 -4.56 1.11
C LEU A 34 -15.95 -3.07 1.03
N ARG A 35 -15.32 -2.51 2.06
CA ARG A 35 -15.21 -1.06 2.29
C ARG A 35 -13.87 -0.71 2.93
N VAL A 36 -12.77 -1.07 2.25
CA VAL A 36 -11.41 -0.80 2.75
C VAL A 36 -11.21 0.67 3.12
N ASP A 37 -11.72 1.59 2.31
CA ASP A 37 -11.63 3.03 2.59
C ASP A 37 -12.42 3.42 3.87
N ASN A 38 -13.56 2.78 4.17
CA ASN A 38 -14.28 3.02 5.42
C ASN A 38 -13.50 2.52 6.63
N ILE A 39 -12.84 1.36 6.51
CA ILE A 39 -12.01 0.79 7.57
C ILE A 39 -10.83 1.74 7.85
N MET A 40 -10.15 2.18 6.80
CA MET A 40 -9.04 3.12 6.93
C MET A 40 -9.47 4.45 7.55
N ASN A 41 -10.57 5.03 7.07
CA ASN A 41 -11.12 6.28 7.61
C ASN A 41 -11.58 6.14 9.07
N HIS A 42 -12.08 4.97 9.47
CA HIS A 42 -12.50 4.71 10.84
C HIS A 42 -11.34 4.85 11.81
N TYR A 43 -10.27 4.08 11.60
CA TYR A 43 -9.10 4.12 12.48
C TYR A 43 -8.34 5.44 12.33
N ALA A 44 -8.21 5.99 11.11
CA ALA A 44 -7.59 7.31 10.94
C ALA A 44 -8.29 8.38 11.78
N LYS A 45 -9.63 8.43 11.75
CA LYS A 45 -10.41 9.39 12.53
C LYS A 45 -10.26 9.20 14.04
N GLU A 46 -10.26 7.97 14.54
CA GLU A 46 -10.07 7.67 15.96
C GLU A 46 -8.70 8.15 16.48
N HIS A 47 -7.71 8.23 15.60
CA HIS A 47 -6.37 8.73 15.92
C HIS A 47 -6.09 10.16 15.46
N GLY A 48 -7.11 10.92 15.04
CA GLY A 48 -6.95 12.30 14.57
C GLY A 48 -6.09 12.43 13.31
N LYS A 49 -5.94 11.35 12.53
CA LYS A 49 -5.17 11.27 11.29
C LYS A 49 -6.07 11.36 10.06
N GLY A 50 -5.46 11.69 8.92
CA GLY A 50 -6.13 11.66 7.62
C GLY A 50 -5.79 10.37 6.85
N PHE A 51 -6.63 10.00 5.89
CA PHE A 51 -6.34 8.94 4.93
C PHE A 51 -6.56 9.47 3.52
N ASP A 52 -5.56 9.28 2.67
CA ASP A 52 -5.57 9.79 1.30
C ASP A 52 -5.18 8.71 0.30
N ARG A 53 -5.80 8.78 -0.88
CA ARG A 53 -5.36 8.10 -2.10
C ARG A 53 -4.79 9.13 -3.06
N ILE A 54 -3.55 8.96 -3.45
CA ILE A 54 -2.90 9.79 -4.47
C ILE A 54 -2.90 9.04 -5.79
N SER A 55 -3.51 9.65 -6.81
CA SER A 55 -3.49 9.11 -8.17
C SER A 55 -2.12 9.31 -8.80
N LEU A 56 -1.62 8.27 -9.46
CA LEU A 56 -0.49 8.32 -10.40
C LEU A 56 -0.97 8.17 -11.85
N GLN A 57 -2.29 8.07 -12.07
CA GLN A 57 -2.90 8.07 -13.39
C GLN A 57 -2.84 9.50 -13.94
N GLY A 58 -2.10 9.70 -15.03
CA GLY A 58 -1.71 11.01 -15.56
C GLY A 58 -0.20 11.12 -15.82
N LEU A 59 0.58 10.16 -15.30
CA LEU A 59 1.99 9.98 -15.64
C LEU A 59 2.13 8.85 -16.68
N ASP A 60 2.92 9.12 -17.72
CA ASP A 60 2.96 8.33 -18.95
C ASP A 60 3.75 7.03 -18.79
N THR A 61 4.80 7.04 -17.97
CA THR A 61 5.73 5.91 -17.84
C THR A 61 5.77 5.31 -16.43
N ARG A 62 6.23 4.05 -16.32
CA ARG A 62 6.49 3.42 -15.02
C ARG A 62 7.49 4.23 -14.21
N ALA A 63 8.57 4.68 -14.85
CA ALA A 63 9.63 5.46 -14.23
C ALA A 63 9.10 6.75 -13.60
N GLU A 64 8.30 7.54 -14.33
CA GLU A 64 7.69 8.77 -13.81
C GLU A 64 6.80 8.51 -12.59
N ARG A 65 6.05 7.40 -12.59
CA ARG A 65 5.19 7.06 -11.46
C ARG A 65 5.97 6.70 -10.19
N TYR A 66 7.09 6.01 -10.35
CA TYR A 66 7.98 5.71 -9.23
C TYR A 66 8.81 6.92 -8.79
N ASP A 67 9.16 7.82 -9.71
CA ASP A 67 9.79 9.11 -9.38
C ASP A 67 8.85 9.98 -8.56
N GLN A 68 7.58 10.14 -8.99
CA GLN A 68 6.56 10.87 -8.22
C GLN A 68 6.31 10.22 -6.85
N LEU A 69 6.17 8.90 -6.80
CA LEU A 69 6.05 8.18 -5.53
C LEU A 69 7.24 8.45 -4.62
N SER A 70 8.47 8.45 -5.16
CA SER A 70 9.68 8.66 -4.36
C SER A 70 9.74 10.07 -3.78
N LYS A 71 9.41 11.10 -4.57
CA LYS A 71 9.28 12.49 -4.11
C LYS A 71 8.30 12.58 -2.93
N ASP A 72 7.13 11.96 -3.08
CA ASP A 72 6.12 11.94 -2.04
C ASP A 72 6.59 11.22 -0.76
N LEU A 73 7.29 10.09 -0.88
CA LEU A 73 7.82 9.36 0.28
C LEU A 73 8.94 10.14 1.00
N ILE A 74 9.76 10.91 0.27
CA ILE A 74 10.80 11.78 0.85
C ILE A 74 10.16 12.94 1.61
N GLU A 75 9.14 13.57 1.05
CA GLU A 75 8.48 14.74 1.63
C GLU A 75 7.59 14.36 2.82
N LYS A 76 6.65 13.43 2.61
CA LYS A 76 5.59 13.09 3.57
C LYS A 76 6.06 12.09 4.63
N LYS A 77 7.07 11.27 4.30
CA LYS A 77 7.66 10.26 5.19
C LYS A 77 6.63 9.35 5.88
N PRO A 78 5.61 8.83 5.19
CA PRO A 78 4.59 7.99 5.83
C PRO A 78 5.21 6.71 6.39
N GLU A 79 4.71 6.23 7.53
CA GLU A 79 5.16 4.98 8.16
C GLU A 79 4.87 3.75 7.30
N SER A 80 3.74 3.76 6.58
CA SER A 80 3.51 2.81 5.50
C SER A 80 2.55 3.33 4.45
N ILE A 81 2.68 2.79 3.24
CA ILE A 81 1.74 3.02 2.15
C ILE A 81 1.24 1.70 1.57
N THR A 82 0.10 1.75 0.88
CA THR A 82 -0.38 0.68 0.01
C THR A 82 -0.27 1.14 -1.44
N LEU A 83 0.66 0.56 -2.19
CA LEU A 83 0.86 0.80 -3.60
C LEU A 83 -0.07 -0.08 -4.44
N ARG A 84 -0.84 0.52 -5.36
CA ARG A 84 -1.80 -0.18 -6.22
C ARG A 84 -1.17 -0.47 -7.58
N VAL A 85 -0.54 -1.64 -7.72
CA VAL A 85 0.16 -2.05 -8.96
C VAL A 85 -0.76 -2.62 -10.03
N LYS A 86 -1.92 -3.14 -9.64
CA LYS A 86 -2.99 -3.52 -10.56
C LYS A 86 -4.31 -3.06 -9.96
N GLU A 87 -5.12 -2.30 -10.70
CA GLU A 87 -6.45 -1.90 -10.27
C GLU A 87 -7.38 -2.01 -11.49
N GLU A 88 -8.37 -2.89 -11.37
CA GLU A 88 -9.49 -3.08 -12.30
C GLU A 88 -10.52 -1.96 -12.08
N SER A 89 -11.47 -1.83 -13.01
CA SER A 89 -12.50 -0.78 -12.96
C SER A 89 -13.43 -0.83 -11.74
N ASP A 90 -13.47 -1.97 -11.04
CA ASP A 90 -14.26 -2.17 -9.82
C ASP A 90 -13.42 -2.03 -8.53
N GLY A 91 -12.19 -1.52 -8.63
CA GLY A 91 -11.29 -1.33 -7.49
C GLY A 91 -10.64 -2.62 -6.98
N ARG A 92 -10.93 -3.79 -7.58
CA ARG A 92 -10.16 -5.02 -7.33
C ARG A 92 -8.80 -4.90 -7.98
N GLY A 93 -7.81 -5.57 -7.40
CA GLY A 93 -6.46 -5.29 -7.80
C GLY A 93 -5.42 -6.03 -6.99
N HIS A 94 -4.17 -5.95 -7.45
CA HIS A 94 -3.03 -6.35 -6.64
C HIS A 94 -2.44 -5.11 -5.97
N THR A 95 -2.20 -5.23 -4.68
CA THR A 95 -1.62 -4.15 -3.88
C THR A 95 -0.37 -4.66 -3.17
N ILE A 96 0.59 -3.75 -2.99
CA ILE A 96 1.84 -3.99 -2.29
C ILE A 96 1.89 -3.03 -1.11
N SER A 97 2.28 -3.50 0.06
CA SER A 97 2.56 -2.59 1.18
C SER A 97 4.03 -2.20 1.18
N LEU A 98 4.34 -0.93 1.39
CA LEU A 98 5.68 -0.45 1.67
C LEU A 98 5.73 0.04 3.12
N HIS A 99 6.62 -0.53 3.93
CA HIS A 99 6.76 -0.18 5.34
C HIS A 99 8.08 0.54 5.56
N ARG A 100 8.02 1.74 6.14
CA ARG A 100 9.20 2.56 6.40
C ARG A 100 10.12 1.86 7.41
N LEU A 101 11.41 1.93 7.16
CA LEU A 101 12.46 1.46 8.04
C LEU A 101 13.14 2.66 8.72
N PRO A 102 13.85 2.46 9.86
CA PRO A 102 14.49 3.55 10.58
C PRO A 102 15.50 4.37 9.75
N ASN A 103 16.09 3.76 8.72
CA ASN A 103 17.03 4.43 7.80
C ASN A 103 16.34 5.26 6.70
N GLY A 104 15.00 5.36 6.70
CA GLY A 104 14.23 6.13 5.72
C GLY A 104 13.89 5.39 4.41
N THR A 105 14.44 4.18 4.21
CA THR A 105 14.02 3.29 3.11
C THR A 105 12.74 2.55 3.45
N TYR A 106 12.16 1.83 2.49
CA TYR A 106 10.92 1.10 2.67
C TYR A 106 11.10 -0.38 2.36
N LYS A 107 10.64 -1.25 3.25
CA LYS A 107 10.54 -2.69 3.01
C LYS A 107 9.27 -3.01 2.22
N VAL A 108 9.43 -3.73 1.12
CA VAL A 108 8.32 -4.28 0.33
C VAL A 108 7.68 -5.45 1.07
N VAL A 109 6.36 -5.43 1.22
CA VAL A 109 5.56 -6.49 1.84
C VAL A 109 4.49 -6.93 0.83
N ASP A 110 4.73 -8.08 0.21
CA ASP A 110 3.84 -8.74 -0.74
C ASP A 110 4.00 -10.26 -0.65
N THR A 111 3.28 -10.89 0.27
CA THR A 111 3.46 -12.32 0.58
C THR A 111 3.08 -13.25 -0.58
N SER A 112 2.34 -12.77 -1.59
CA SER A 112 2.05 -13.57 -2.78
C SER A 112 3.18 -13.56 -3.81
N GLN A 113 4.18 -12.67 -3.66
CA GLN A 113 5.31 -12.55 -4.58
C GLN A 113 6.66 -12.68 -3.86
N PRO A 114 7.19 -13.91 -3.71
CA PRO A 114 8.44 -14.13 -3.00
C PRO A 114 9.67 -13.45 -3.64
N ARG A 115 9.60 -13.07 -4.92
CA ARG A 115 10.73 -12.43 -5.64
C ARG A 115 11.01 -10.99 -5.20
N ILE A 116 9.97 -10.28 -4.75
CA ILE A 116 10.07 -8.88 -4.31
C ILE A 116 9.75 -8.73 -2.83
N ASN A 117 9.10 -9.71 -2.21
CA ASN A 117 8.76 -9.64 -0.79
C ASN A 117 10.02 -9.51 0.05
N GLY A 118 10.04 -8.52 0.93
CA GLY A 118 11.18 -8.21 1.80
C GLY A 118 12.30 -7.41 1.13
N SER A 119 12.21 -7.11 -0.17
CA SER A 119 13.19 -6.23 -0.83
C SER A 119 13.08 -4.80 -0.29
N ILE A 120 14.11 -4.00 -0.54
CA ILE A 120 14.15 -2.60 -0.17
C ILE A 120 13.77 -1.73 -1.37
N PHE A 121 12.91 -0.75 -1.12
CA PHE A 121 12.63 0.38 -1.97
C PHE A 121 13.28 1.60 -1.33
N ASP A 122 14.28 2.18 -1.99
CA ASP A 122 14.94 3.39 -1.54
C ASP A 122 14.39 4.60 -2.34
N PRO A 123 13.62 5.50 -1.72
CA PRO A 123 13.14 6.71 -2.39
C PRO A 123 14.27 7.60 -2.93
N MET A 124 15.47 7.52 -2.37
CA MET A 124 16.63 8.30 -2.84
C MET A 124 17.37 7.62 -4.01
N ASN A 125 17.08 6.35 -4.30
CA ASN A 125 17.70 5.57 -5.37
C ASN A 125 16.70 4.57 -5.98
N VAL A 126 15.82 5.10 -6.83
CA VAL A 126 14.70 4.33 -7.38
C VAL A 126 15.10 3.40 -8.53
N GLU A 127 16.12 3.76 -9.31
CA GLU A 127 16.54 3.04 -10.53
C GLU A 127 16.97 1.59 -10.24
N GLY A 128 17.59 1.34 -9.08
CA GLY A 128 18.02 0.00 -8.64
C GLY A 128 16.92 -0.81 -7.92
N SER A 129 15.69 -0.30 -7.85
CA SER A 129 14.63 -0.95 -7.10
C SER A 129 14.03 -2.14 -7.86
N PRO A 130 13.82 -3.30 -7.21
CA PRO A 130 13.11 -4.44 -7.81
C PRO A 130 11.67 -4.12 -8.24
N LEU A 131 11.10 -3.01 -7.74
CA LEU A 131 9.80 -2.52 -8.16
C LEU A 131 9.88 -1.67 -9.43
N VAL A 132 11.01 -1.05 -9.75
CA VAL A 132 11.18 -0.21 -10.94
C VAL A 132 11.65 -1.04 -12.13
N GLU A 133 12.54 -2.00 -11.91
CA GLU A 133 13.08 -2.84 -12.98
C GLU A 133 11.98 -3.51 -13.82
N GLU A 134 11.96 -3.20 -15.12
CA GLU A 134 10.97 -3.75 -16.07
C GLU A 134 11.38 -5.11 -16.66
N LEU A 135 12.68 -5.46 -16.64
CA LEU A 135 13.21 -6.50 -17.52
C LEU A 135 13.96 -7.66 -16.84
N SER A 136 14.14 -7.65 -15.52
CA SER A 136 15.00 -8.66 -14.86
C SER A 136 14.31 -9.99 -14.55
N GLY A 137 13.03 -10.18 -14.91
CA GLY A 137 12.23 -11.34 -14.50
C GLY A 137 12.00 -11.43 -12.98
N LYS A 138 12.57 -10.52 -12.18
CA LYS A 138 12.39 -10.44 -10.73
C LYS A 138 11.13 -9.71 -10.35
N ASN A 139 10.69 -8.74 -11.16
CA ASN A 139 9.49 -7.95 -10.93
C ASN A 139 8.26 -8.62 -11.57
N PRO A 140 7.36 -9.25 -10.79
CA PRO A 140 6.13 -9.85 -11.32
C PRO A 140 5.14 -8.79 -11.85
N TYR A 141 5.38 -7.51 -11.55
CA TYR A 141 4.53 -6.38 -11.93
C TYR A 141 5.15 -5.47 -12.98
N ALA A 142 6.19 -5.92 -13.70
CA ALA A 142 6.85 -5.11 -14.71
C ALA A 142 5.87 -4.46 -15.71
N LYS A 143 4.87 -5.22 -16.17
CA LYS A 143 3.82 -4.76 -17.11
C LYS A 143 2.65 -4.02 -16.44
N LEU A 144 2.70 -3.86 -15.13
CA LEU A 144 1.62 -3.33 -14.29
C LEU A 144 2.17 -2.13 -13.52
N PRO A 145 2.30 -0.96 -14.17
CA PRO A 145 2.76 0.24 -13.49
C PRO A 145 1.76 0.65 -12.40
N PRO A 146 2.23 1.16 -11.26
CA PRO A 146 1.34 1.57 -10.19
C PRO A 146 0.38 2.64 -10.67
N LYS A 147 -0.88 2.58 -10.22
CA LYS A 147 -1.93 3.52 -10.63
C LYS A 147 -2.22 4.56 -9.56
N ALA A 148 -2.03 4.20 -8.30
CA ALA A 148 -2.24 5.05 -7.15
C ALA A 148 -1.49 4.48 -5.94
N TYR A 149 -1.42 5.25 -4.87
CA TYR A 149 -1.07 4.74 -3.56
C TYR A 149 -1.94 5.36 -2.47
N ASP A 150 -2.16 4.58 -1.42
CA ASP A 150 -2.90 4.98 -0.23
C ASP A 150 -1.94 5.22 0.94
N TYR A 151 -2.15 6.25 1.73
CA TYR A 151 -1.34 6.51 2.94
C TYR A 151 -2.14 7.21 4.05
N VAL A 152 -1.63 7.09 5.28
CA VAL A 152 -2.13 7.80 6.45
C VAL A 152 -1.29 9.07 6.64
N LYS A 153 -1.96 10.21 6.79
CA LYS A 153 -1.38 11.54 7.03
C LYS A 153 -1.09 11.76 8.51
#